data_AF-A0A8T0HVI6-F1
#
_entry.id   AF-A0A8T0HVI6-F1
#
_cell.length_a   1.000
_cell.length_b   1.000
_cell.length_c   1.000
_cell.angle_alpha   90.00
_cell.angle_beta   90.00
_cell.angle_gamma   90.00
#
_symmetry.space_group_name_H-M   'P 1'
#
loop_
_entity.id
_entity.type
_entity.pdbx_description
1 polymer ?
#
loop_
_entity_poly.entity_id
_entity_poly.type
_entity_poly.pdbx_seq_one_letter_code
_entity_poly.pdbx_strand_id
1 'polypeptide(L)'
;MDILQRRETRQRIKELEDAARSPEIAWIRRQMRIIRSDWAWSTAHAQIASGFLSSNINGRLFAYQDKNARLQLSTTFPKEWKEVLILLKDPSIFITMLNIDNTIQWQLVKDSPSNSLLRVLQVNYLSDN
;
A
#
# COMPACT_ATOMS: atom_id res chain seq x y z
N MET A 1 -2.06 34.53 6.07
CA MET A 1 -1.55 33.17 6.35
C MET A 1 -0.56 33.30 7.51
N ASP A 2 -0.96 32.79 8.68
CA ASP A 2 -0.38 33.12 9.99
C ASP A 2 1.00 32.44 10.22
N ILE A 3 1.89 33.06 11.00
CA ILE A 3 3.25 32.57 11.26
C ILE A 3 3.20 31.21 11.98
N LEU A 4 2.19 31.00 12.83
CA LEU A 4 1.91 29.74 13.52
C LEU A 4 1.56 28.61 12.53
N GLN A 5 0.65 28.87 11.59
CA GLN A 5 0.26 27.88 10.57
C GLN A 5 1.45 27.42 9.71
N ARG A 6 2.38 28.34 9.40
CA ARG A 6 3.60 28.01 8.64
C ARG A 6 4.58 27.13 9.43
N ARG A 7 4.68 27.31 10.76
CA ARG A 7 5.52 26.48 11.63
C ARG A 7 4.96 25.07 11.78
N GLU A 8 3.66 24.95 12.04
CA GLU A 8 2.96 23.67 12.13
C GLU A 8 3.05 22.87 10.83
N THR A 9 2.89 23.55 9.68
CA THR A 9 3.02 22.90 8.36
C THR A 9 4.43 22.35 8.13
N ARG A 10 5.47 23.13 8.47
CA ARG A 10 6.88 22.70 8.32
C ARG A 10 7.22 21.53 9.23
N GLN A 11 6.73 21.56 10.47
CA GLN A 11 6.94 20.47 11.41
C GLN A 11 6.27 19.18 10.92
N ARG A 12 5.03 19.27 10.44
CA ARG A 12 4.29 18.13 9.89
C ARG A 12 4.92 17.54 8.63
N ILE A 13 5.48 18.37 7.75
CA ILE A 13 6.24 17.91 6.57
C ILE A 13 7.47 17.11 7.02
N LYS A 14 8.21 17.63 8.00
CA LYS A 14 9.40 16.96 8.53
C LYS A 14 9.06 15.60 9.16
N GLU A 15 8.00 15.53 9.96
CA GLU A 15 7.51 14.28 10.55
C GLU A 15 7.14 13.24 9.47
N LEU A 16 6.50 13.66 8.38
CA LEU A 16 6.18 12.79 7.25
C LEU A 16 7.43 12.33 6.48
N GLU A 17 8.45 13.18 6.34
CA GLU A 17 9.72 12.83 5.71
C GLU A 17 10.54 11.85 6.56
N ASP A 18 10.53 12.03 7.88
CA ASP A 18 11.19 11.12 8.82
C ASP A 18 10.47 9.77 8.87
N ALA A 19 9.12 9.78 8.91
CA ALA A 19 8.32 8.55 8.83
C ALA A 19 8.49 7.82 7.49
N ALA A 20 8.63 8.55 6.38
CA ALA A 20 8.93 7.99 5.06
C ALA A 20 10.29 7.24 5.01
N ARG A 21 11.17 7.46 5.98
CA ARG A 21 12.47 6.77 6.12
C ARG A 21 12.43 5.63 7.14
N SER A 22 11.27 5.33 7.72
CA SER A 22 11.16 4.28 8.73
C SER A 22 11.47 2.89 8.13
N PRO A 23 11.93 1.95 8.96
CA PRO A 23 12.19 0.59 8.51
C PRO A 23 10.92 -0.13 8.02
N GLU A 24 9.73 0.22 8.53
CA GLU A 24 8.45 -0.30 8.04
C GLU A 24 8.18 0.12 6.60
N ILE A 25 8.53 1.35 6.22
CA ILE A 25 8.43 1.80 4.83
C ILE A 25 9.43 1.07 3.94
N ALA A 26 10.65 0.83 4.43
CA ALA A 26 11.63 0.02 3.72
C ALA A 26 11.13 -1.42 3.51
N TRP A 27 10.41 -1.99 4.49
CA TRP A 27 9.75 -3.28 4.37
C TRP A 27 8.68 -3.28 3.28
N ILE A 28 7.77 -2.29 3.26
CA ILE A 28 6.74 -2.17 2.22
C ILE A 28 7.39 -2.08 0.83
N ARG A 29 8.41 -1.24 0.68
CA ARG A 29 9.16 -1.10 -0.57
C ARG A 29 9.80 -2.42 -1.00
N ARG A 30 10.32 -3.21 -0.06
CA ARG A 30 10.89 -4.53 -0.36
C ARG A 30 9.82 -5.50 -0.87
N GLN A 31 8.64 -5.55 -0.25
CA GLN A 31 7.55 -6.41 -0.73
C GLN A 31 7.14 -6.06 -2.17
N MET A 32 7.07 -4.76 -2.48
CA MET A 32 6.79 -4.34 -3.86
C MET A 32 7.86 -4.83 -4.84
N ARG A 33 9.15 -4.76 -4.48
CA ARG A 33 10.24 -5.24 -5.35
C ARG A 33 10.24 -6.76 -5.55
N ILE A 34 9.85 -7.52 -4.54
CA ILE A 34 9.73 -8.98 -4.64
C ILE A 34 8.67 -9.35 -5.68
N ILE A 35 7.58 -8.60 -5.70
CA ILE A 35 6.43 -8.86 -6.55
C ILE A 35 6.62 -8.25 -7.94
N ARG A 36 7.21 -7.04 -8.02
CA ARG A 36 7.54 -6.28 -9.23
C ARG A 36 8.79 -5.42 -9.03
N SER A 37 9.92 -5.89 -9.56
CA SER A 37 11.24 -5.27 -9.38
C SER A 37 11.46 -3.99 -10.20
N ASP A 38 10.64 -3.77 -11.23
CA ASP A 38 10.71 -2.66 -12.19
C ASP A 38 9.98 -1.40 -11.72
N TRP A 39 9.19 -1.48 -10.64
CA TRP A 39 8.42 -0.35 -10.13
C TRP A 39 9.30 0.68 -9.41
N ALA A 40 9.40 1.87 -10.01
CA ALA A 40 10.16 2.98 -9.46
C ALA A 40 9.50 3.55 -8.19
N TRP A 41 10.26 3.61 -7.10
CA TRP A 41 9.79 4.12 -5.81
C TRP A 41 10.19 5.59 -5.60
N SER A 42 9.23 6.42 -5.19
CA SER A 42 9.41 7.85 -4.93
C SER A 42 9.11 8.21 -3.46
N THR A 43 9.47 9.42 -3.04
CA THR A 43 9.12 9.94 -1.70
C THR A 43 7.61 10.06 -1.50
N ALA A 44 6.85 10.39 -2.55
CA ALA A 44 5.39 10.43 -2.48
C ALA A 44 4.80 9.06 -2.13
N HIS A 45 5.38 7.97 -2.66
CA HIS A 45 4.97 6.61 -2.32
C HIS A 45 5.22 6.30 -0.83
N ALA A 46 6.36 6.73 -0.30
CA ALA A 46 6.68 6.57 1.11
C ALA A 46 5.69 7.30 2.03
N GLN A 47 5.25 8.50 1.65
CA GLN A 47 4.23 9.24 2.40
C GLN A 47 2.87 8.53 2.40
N ILE A 48 2.43 7.99 1.25
CA ILE A 48 1.18 7.24 1.16
C ILE A 48 1.27 5.94 1.98
N ALA A 49 2.38 5.22 1.89
CA ALA A 49 2.63 4.03 2.69
C ALA A 49 2.68 4.33 4.19
N SER A 50 3.26 5.46 4.60
CA SER A 50 3.24 5.92 5.98
C SER A 50 1.82 6.21 6.45
N GLY A 51 1.02 6.91 5.63
CA GLY A 51 -0.39 7.16 5.94
C GLY A 51 -1.22 5.89 6.04
N PHE A 52 -0.91 4.88 5.23
CA PHE A 52 -1.49 3.54 5.35
C PHE A 52 -1.14 2.90 6.69
N LEU A 53 0.14 2.85 7.08
CA LEU A 53 0.58 2.22 8.33
C LEU A 53 -0.04 2.88 9.57
N SER A 54 -0.06 4.21 9.61
CA SER A 54 -0.57 4.98 10.75
C SER A 54 -2.10 5.10 10.79
N SER A 55 -2.80 4.68 9.73
CA SER A 55 -4.25 4.86 9.61
C SER A 55 -5.01 3.86 10.47
N ASN A 56 -5.93 4.37 11.28
CA ASN A 56 -6.88 3.60 12.09
C ASN A 56 -8.23 3.32 11.38
N ILE A 57 -8.40 3.78 10.13
CA ILE A 57 -9.64 3.61 9.34
C ILE A 57 -9.38 2.80 8.07
N ASN A 58 -8.35 3.17 7.31
CA ASN A 58 -7.95 2.46 6.10
C ASN A 58 -7.02 1.29 6.46
N GLY A 59 -7.48 0.07 6.19
CA GLY A 59 -6.71 -1.16 6.31
C GLY A 59 -6.16 -1.66 4.98
N ARG A 60 -6.17 -0.85 3.92
CA ARG A 60 -5.85 -1.28 2.55
C ARG A 60 -4.89 -0.33 1.86
N LEU A 61 -3.93 -0.87 1.14
CA LEU A 61 -3.04 -0.15 0.25
C LEU A 61 -2.96 -0.89 -1.08
N PHE A 62 -3.23 -0.19 -2.17
CA PHE A 62 -3.15 -0.68 -3.53
C PHE A 62 -1.90 -0.11 -4.18
N ALA A 63 -1.13 -0.97 -4.83
CA ALA A 63 0.01 -0.63 -5.65
C ALA A 63 -0.24 -1.16 -7.07
N TYR A 64 -0.25 -0.28 -8.05
CA TYR A 64 -0.59 -0.62 -9.43
C TYR A 64 0.17 0.26 -10.41
N GLN A 65 0.21 -0.15 -11.66
CA GLN A 65 0.79 0.63 -12.74
C GLN A 65 -0.30 1.46 -13.43
N ASP A 66 -0.07 2.76 -13.60
CA ASP A 66 -0.95 3.61 -14.39
C ASP A 66 -0.73 3.47 -15.90
N LYS A 67 -1.58 4.12 -16.69
CA LYS A 67 -1.48 4.23 -18.16
C LYS A 67 -0.11 4.68 -18.67
N ASN A 68 0.65 5.42 -17.87
CA ASN A 68 1.98 5.93 -18.23
C ASN A 68 3.09 5.00 -17.76
N ALA A 69 2.76 3.76 -17.41
CA ALA A 69 3.69 2.77 -16.89
C ALA A 69 4.32 3.14 -15.54
N ARG A 70 3.74 4.07 -14.76
CA ARG A 70 4.28 4.52 -13.48
C ARG A 70 3.59 3.83 -12.31
N LEU A 71 4.38 3.53 -11.27
CA LEU A 71 3.84 3.03 -10.00
C LEU A 71 2.93 4.11 -9.38
N GLN A 72 1.74 3.69 -8.99
CA GLN A 72 0.79 4.46 -8.19
C GLN A 72 0.49 3.71 -6.90
N LEU A 73 0.41 4.46 -5.79
CA LEU A 73 -0.09 3.96 -4.52
C LEU A 73 -1.41 4.64 -4.17
N SER A 74 -2.37 3.89 -3.65
CA SER A 74 -3.66 4.43 -3.22
C SER A 74 -4.25 3.63 -2.07
N THR A 75 -4.98 4.28 -1.16
CA THR A 75 -5.81 3.61 -0.14
C THR A 75 -7.25 3.38 -0.63
N THR A 76 -7.59 3.90 -1.81
CA THR A 76 -8.88 3.70 -2.49
C THR A 76 -8.72 2.79 -3.69
N PHE A 77 -9.84 2.21 -4.16
CA PHE A 77 -9.84 1.32 -5.30
C PHE A 77 -9.19 1.97 -6.53
N PRO A 78 -8.26 1.27 -7.21
CA PRO A 78 -7.64 1.80 -8.39
C PRO A 78 -8.62 1.82 -9.55
N LYS A 79 -8.48 2.83 -10.43
CA LYS A 79 -9.25 2.92 -11.68
C LYS A 79 -8.75 1.93 -12.73
N GLU A 80 -7.51 1.47 -12.58
CA GLU A 80 -6.83 0.58 -13.51
C GLU A 80 -6.51 -0.72 -12.81
N TRP A 81 -6.96 -1.83 -13.41
CA TRP A 81 -6.98 -3.16 -12.81
C TRP A 81 -6.37 -4.19 -13.76
N LYS A 82 -5.19 -3.87 -14.30
CA LYS A 82 -4.41 -4.83 -15.08
C LYS A 82 -3.63 -5.75 -14.15
N GLU A 83 -2.96 -5.14 -13.19
CA GLU A 83 -2.21 -5.82 -12.16
C GLU A 83 -2.11 -4.92 -10.94
N VAL A 84 -2.58 -5.43 -9.80
CA VAL A 84 -2.70 -4.66 -8.57
C VAL A 84 -2.15 -5.52 -7.43
N LEU A 85 -1.11 -5.02 -6.78
CA LEU A 85 -0.67 -5.52 -5.49
C LEU A 85 -1.50 -4.88 -4.40
N ILE A 86 -2.13 -5.71 -3.57
CA ILE A 86 -2.95 -5.29 -2.45
C ILE A 86 -2.22 -5.66 -1.17
N LEU A 87 -2.02 -4.69 -0.27
CA LEU A 87 -1.60 -4.89 1.10
C LEU A 87 -2.81 -4.65 2.01
N LEU A 88 -3.01 -5.56 2.96
CA LEU A 88 -4.12 -5.55 3.90
C LEU A 88 -3.56 -5.58 5.32
N LYS A 89 -4.13 -4.75 6.20
CA LYS A 89 -3.88 -4.76 7.64
C LYS A 89 -5.17 -4.58 8.41
N ASP A 90 -5.18 -5.04 9.65
CA ASP A 90 -6.18 -4.61 10.62
C ASP A 90 -5.93 -3.14 11.01
N PRO A 91 -6.89 -2.21 10.82
CA PRO A 91 -6.73 -0.81 11.23
C PRO A 91 -6.56 -0.62 12.75
N SER A 92 -7.04 -1.55 13.57
CA SER A 92 -6.97 -1.48 15.03
C SER A 92 -5.60 -1.85 15.60
N ILE A 93 -4.76 -2.54 14.81
CA ILE A 93 -3.45 -3.01 15.24
C ILE A 93 -2.37 -1.99 14.88
N PHE A 94 -1.56 -1.64 15.88
CA PHE A 94 -0.37 -0.83 15.67
C PHE A 94 0.73 -1.66 15.00
N ILE A 95 1.25 -1.18 13.87
CA ILE A 95 2.28 -1.87 13.10
C ILE A 95 3.66 -1.37 13.51
N THR A 96 4.55 -2.32 13.78
CA THR A 96 5.96 -2.12 14.08
C THR A 96 6.78 -3.12 13.28
N MET A 97 8.08 -2.90 13.14
CA MET A 97 8.97 -3.93 12.55
C MET A 97 8.92 -5.30 13.23
N LEU A 98 8.52 -5.39 14.51
CA LEU A 98 8.45 -6.67 15.23
C LEU A 98 7.24 -7.53 14.80
N ASN A 99 6.17 -6.92 14.33
CA ASN A 99 4.93 -7.62 13.98
C ASN A 99 4.55 -7.49 12.50
N ILE A 100 5.24 -6.65 11.71
CA ILE A 100 4.83 -6.30 10.35
C ILE A 100 4.59 -7.52 9.44
N ASP A 101 5.46 -8.54 9.51
CA ASP A 101 5.35 -9.75 8.69
C ASP A 101 4.09 -10.57 8.99
N ASN A 102 3.62 -10.55 10.23
CA ASN A 102 2.44 -11.31 10.66
C ASN A 102 1.15 -10.47 10.56
N THR A 103 1.28 -9.15 10.50
CA THR A 103 0.14 -8.22 10.58
C THR A 103 -0.29 -7.71 9.20
N ILE A 104 0.64 -7.62 8.26
CA ILE A 104 0.34 -7.20 6.88
C ILE A 104 0.26 -8.44 5.99
N GLN A 105 -0.93 -8.67 5.45
CA GLN A 105 -1.13 -9.62 4.36
C GLN A 105 -0.94 -8.89 3.03
N TRP A 106 -0.50 -9.62 2.01
CA TRP A 106 -0.37 -9.08 0.67
C TRP A 106 -0.78 -10.10 -0.38
N GLN A 107 -1.32 -9.60 -1.49
CA GLN A 107 -1.71 -10.41 -2.62
C GLN A 107 -1.52 -9.64 -3.93
N LEU A 108 -0.90 -10.29 -4.91
CA LEU A 108 -0.86 -9.80 -6.28
C LEU A 108 -2.11 -10.29 -7.01
N VAL A 109 -2.93 -9.37 -7.48
CA VAL A 109 -4.11 -9.64 -8.28
C VAL A 109 -3.84 -9.27 -9.72
N LYS A 110 -4.04 -10.22 -10.62
CA LYS A 110 -3.86 -10.04 -12.07
C LYS A 110 -5.22 -10.08 -12.75
N ASP A 111 -5.36 -9.26 -13.79
CA ASP A 111 -6.60 -9.08 -14.56
C ASP A 111 -7.70 -8.36 -13.77
N SER A 112 -8.89 -8.27 -14.38
CA SER A 112 -10.03 -7.58 -13.79
C SER A 112 -10.47 -8.18 -12.45
N PRO A 113 -11.11 -7.40 -11.56
CA PRO A 113 -11.62 -7.90 -10.28
C PRO A 113 -12.60 -9.05 -10.47
N SER A 114 -13.46 -8.97 -11.50
CA SER A 114 -14.44 -10.01 -11.80
C SER A 114 -13.78 -11.33 -12.18
N ASN A 115 -12.73 -11.29 -13.01
CA ASN A 115 -11.98 -12.50 -13.38
C ASN A 115 -11.23 -13.07 -12.18
N SER A 116 -10.67 -12.22 -11.34
CA SER A 116 -10.00 -12.63 -10.10
C SER A 116 -10.97 -13.29 -9.13
N LEU A 117 -12.17 -12.73 -8.96
CA LEU A 117 -13.23 -13.31 -8.16
C LEU A 117 -13.70 -14.66 -8.73
N LEU A 118 -13.91 -14.75 -10.05
CA LEU A 118 -14.28 -16.01 -10.70
C LEU A 118 -13.24 -17.10 -10.44
N ARG A 119 -11.94 -16.79 -10.51
CA ARG A 119 -10.88 -17.74 -10.17
C ARG A 119 -10.94 -18.16 -8.70
N VAL A 120 -11.12 -17.21 -7.78
CA VAL A 120 -11.24 -17.52 -6.34
C VAL A 120 -12.45 -18.42 -6.08
N LEU A 121 -13.59 -18.14 -6.73
CA LEU A 121 -14.79 -18.95 -6.62
C LEU A 121 -14.58 -20.34 -7.20
N GLN A 122 -13.93 -20.43 -8.36
CA GLN A 122 -13.59 -21.71 -8.98
C GLN A 122 -12.68 -22.55 -8.08
N VAL A 123 -11.60 -21.96 -7.55
CA VAL A 123 -10.60 -22.68 -6.75
C VAL A 123 -11.11 -23.07 -5.36
N ASN A 124 -11.94 -22.26 -4.72
CA ASN A 124 -12.33 -22.52 -3.32
C ASN A 124 -13.74 -23.10 -3.16
N TYR A 125 -14.62 -22.92 -4.14
CA TYR A 125 -16.04 -23.26 -4.01
C TYR A 125 -16.58 -24.17 -5.11
N LEU A 126 -15.90 -24.27 -6.25
CA LEU A 126 -16.27 -25.20 -7.33
C LEU A 126 -15.28 -26.35 -7.50
N SER A 127 -14.23 -26.38 -6.68
CA SER A 127 -13.31 -27.51 -6.57
C SER A 127 -13.95 -28.64 -5.75
N ASP A 128 -14.95 -29.31 -6.32
CA ASP A 128 -15.34 -30.64 -5.88
C ASP A 128 -14.95 -31.66 -6.97
N ASN A 129 -14.09 -32.60 -6.56
CA ASN A 129 -13.39 -33.70 -7.27
C ASN A 129 -11.99 -33.43 -7.82
#